data_AF-A0A918A6G8-F1
#
_entry.id   AF-A0A918A6G8-F1
#
_cell.length_a   1.000
_cell.length_b   1.000
_cell.length_c   1.000
_cell.angle_alpha   90.00
_cell.angle_beta   90.00
_cell.angle_gamma   90.00
#
_symmetry.space_group_name_H-M   'P 1'
#
loop_
_entity.id
_entity.type
_entity.pdbx_description
1 polymer ?
#
loop_
_entity_poly.entity_id
_entity_poly.type
_entity_poly.pdbx_seq_one_letter_code
_entity_poly.pdbx_strand_id
1 'polypeptide(L)'
;MRPYADFLAHAYDSEEAEATVNFVAACESYARWFRGWTNSVLALTWSSGTTSDDVLAAYGISPEITEPMKILGGDIDVLIGRLGNGTIIMDYSVDSPTLGILPALAQYGPCLNAAWGGDVPQIVSHYAQDGRVIMFDASSRDWRPDPDLVSVEQWIATTPAGTERWDNRWGVAILITAEALLQAAIDEEWMRSTHVGVTFPT
;
A
#
# COMPACT_ATOMS: atom_id res chain seq x y z
N MET A 1 -0.44 -16.45 15.65
CA MET A 1 -1.63 -15.94 14.96
C MET A 1 -1.45 -16.24 13.48
N ARG A 2 -2.25 -17.15 12.90
CA ARG A 2 -2.32 -17.43 11.45
C ARG A 2 -3.70 -17.14 10.79
N PRO A 3 -4.64 -16.36 11.37
CA PRO A 3 -6.04 -16.44 10.97
C PRO A 3 -6.35 -15.80 9.62
N TYR A 4 -5.40 -15.11 8.98
CA TYR A 4 -5.64 -14.38 7.74
C TYR A 4 -5.10 -15.14 6.51
N ALA A 5 -3.87 -15.66 6.57
CA ALA A 5 -3.30 -16.46 5.48
C ALA A 5 -4.00 -17.83 5.30
N ASP A 6 -4.30 -18.53 6.40
CA ASP A 6 -5.05 -19.79 6.35
C ASP A 6 -6.50 -19.56 5.89
N PHE A 7 -7.02 -18.35 6.10
CA PHE A 7 -8.38 -17.97 5.77
C PHE A 7 -8.53 -17.50 4.31
N LEU A 8 -7.54 -16.80 3.75
CA LEU A 8 -7.48 -16.53 2.31
C LEU A 8 -7.44 -17.83 1.49
N ALA A 9 -6.81 -18.89 2.02
CA ALA A 9 -6.79 -20.20 1.37
C ALA A 9 -8.12 -20.98 1.46
N HIS A 10 -9.03 -20.63 2.39
CA HIS A 10 -10.31 -21.34 2.59
C HIS A 10 -11.53 -20.54 2.12
N ALA A 11 -11.46 -19.21 2.05
CA ALA A 11 -12.58 -18.36 1.70
C ALA A 11 -12.92 -18.36 0.19
N TYR A 12 -12.02 -18.82 -0.66
CA TYR A 12 -12.28 -18.95 -2.10
C TYR A 12 -13.08 -20.22 -2.48
N ASP A 13 -13.38 -21.10 -1.51
CA ASP A 13 -13.92 -22.45 -1.76
C ASP A 13 -15.30 -22.74 -1.14
N SER A 14 -15.95 -21.81 -0.42
CA SER A 14 -17.26 -22.08 0.22
C SER A 14 -18.34 -21.03 -0.06
N GLU A 15 -19.48 -21.49 -0.60
CA GLU A 15 -20.69 -20.70 -0.93
C GLU A 15 -21.57 -20.32 0.30
N GLU A 16 -21.05 -20.40 1.53
CA GLU A 16 -21.87 -20.21 2.74
C GLU A 16 -21.82 -18.78 3.28
N ALA A 17 -22.99 -18.18 3.53
CA ALA A 17 -23.15 -16.83 4.05
C ALA A 17 -22.41 -16.60 5.40
N GLU A 18 -22.26 -17.64 6.23
CA GLU A 18 -21.50 -17.57 7.48
C GLU A 18 -19.98 -17.44 7.23
N ALA A 19 -19.45 -18.11 6.21
CA ALA A 19 -18.06 -17.94 5.77
C ALA A 19 -17.82 -16.51 5.24
N THR A 20 -18.81 -15.94 4.54
CA THR A 20 -18.76 -14.54 4.08
C THR A 20 -18.76 -13.54 5.24
N VAL A 21 -19.62 -13.74 6.25
CA VAL A 21 -19.66 -12.86 7.44
C VAL A 21 -18.35 -12.93 8.24
N ASN A 22 -17.82 -14.13 8.44
CA ASN A 22 -16.53 -14.34 9.10
C ASN A 22 -15.39 -13.69 8.31
N PHE A 23 -15.49 -13.67 6.97
CA PHE A 23 -14.53 -13.02 6.10
C PHE A 23 -14.46 -11.52 6.32
N VAL A 24 -15.62 -10.87 6.27
CA VAL A 24 -15.71 -9.43 6.44
C VAL A 24 -15.17 -9.02 7.81
N ALA A 25 -15.54 -9.72 8.87
CA ALA A 25 -15.07 -9.44 10.23
C ALA A 25 -13.55 -9.62 10.39
N ALA A 26 -12.97 -10.63 9.73
CA ALA A 26 -11.52 -10.86 9.73
C ALA A 26 -10.77 -9.73 9.00
N CYS A 27 -11.24 -9.32 7.82
CA CYS A 27 -10.65 -8.21 7.06
C CYS A 27 -10.72 -6.87 7.81
N GLU A 28 -11.85 -6.57 8.46
CA GLU A 28 -11.97 -5.35 9.26
C GLU A 28 -11.03 -5.37 10.48
N SER A 29 -10.88 -6.53 11.11
CA SER A 29 -9.94 -6.69 12.23
C SER A 29 -8.49 -6.53 11.77
N TYR A 30 -8.15 -7.08 10.60
CA TYR A 30 -6.83 -6.94 9.98
C TYR A 30 -6.51 -5.49 9.64
N ALA A 31 -7.41 -4.79 8.93
CA ALA A 31 -7.20 -3.38 8.59
C ALA A 31 -7.09 -2.48 9.83
N ARG A 32 -7.87 -2.76 10.88
CA ARG A 32 -7.77 -2.04 12.17
C ARG A 32 -6.42 -2.28 12.85
N TRP A 33 -5.95 -3.53 12.88
CA TRP A 33 -4.64 -3.87 13.42
C TRP A 33 -3.52 -3.18 12.63
N PHE A 34 -3.56 -3.26 11.30
CA PHE A 34 -2.59 -2.63 10.41
C PHE A 34 -2.53 -1.11 10.64
N ARG A 35 -3.69 -0.47 10.70
CA ARG A 35 -3.80 0.98 10.99
C ARG A 35 -3.26 1.36 12.36
N GLY A 36 -3.31 0.45 13.34
CA GLY A 36 -2.70 0.66 14.65
C GLY A 36 -1.18 0.81 14.58
N TRP A 37 -0.52 0.13 13.63
CA TRP A 37 0.92 0.24 13.39
C TRP A 37 1.30 1.43 12.54
N THR A 38 0.46 1.80 11.58
CA THR A 38 0.78 2.82 10.56
C THR A 38 0.02 4.13 10.79
N ASN A 39 -0.38 4.44 12.03
CA ASN A 39 -1.23 5.60 12.31
C ASN A 39 -0.53 6.96 12.08
N SER A 40 0.80 6.99 12.13
CA SER A 40 1.64 8.16 11.82
C SER A 40 2.13 8.19 10.38
N VAL A 41 1.81 7.17 9.58
CA VAL A 41 2.19 7.11 8.16
C VAL A 41 1.16 7.90 7.36
N LEU A 42 1.63 8.87 6.59
CA LEU A 42 0.80 9.73 5.74
C LEU A 42 0.51 9.11 4.38
N ALA A 43 1.43 8.33 3.82
CA ALA A 43 1.19 7.59 2.60
C ALA A 43 1.93 6.23 2.60
N LEU A 44 1.31 5.25 1.94
CA LEU A 44 1.86 3.93 1.72
C LEU A 44 1.99 3.68 0.24
N THR A 45 3.15 3.20 -0.19
CA THR A 45 3.37 2.72 -1.55
C THR A 45 3.79 1.27 -1.53
N TRP A 46 3.11 0.45 -2.32
CA TRP A 46 3.49 -0.92 -2.64
C TRP A 46 3.98 -0.95 -4.07
N SER A 47 5.25 -1.28 -4.27
CA SER A 47 5.87 -1.37 -5.59
C SER A 47 6.33 -2.80 -5.82
N SER A 48 5.79 -3.42 -6.86
CA SER A 48 6.19 -4.77 -7.27
C SER A 48 7.45 -4.73 -8.12
N GLY A 49 8.31 -5.74 -7.98
CA GLY A 49 9.51 -5.87 -8.81
C GLY A 49 10.69 -4.94 -8.46
N THR A 50 10.48 -3.93 -7.63
CA THR A 50 11.56 -3.08 -7.08
C THR A 50 12.24 -3.74 -5.89
N THR A 51 13.47 -3.35 -5.58
CA THR A 51 14.22 -3.60 -4.35
C THR A 51 14.37 -2.32 -3.52
N SER A 52 14.89 -2.41 -2.29
CA SER A 52 15.18 -1.21 -1.49
C SER A 52 16.22 -0.32 -2.18
N ASP A 53 17.19 -0.91 -2.88
CA ASP A 53 18.22 -0.16 -3.61
C ASP A 53 17.65 0.59 -4.80
N ASP A 54 16.68 0.01 -5.52
CA ASP A 54 15.98 0.69 -6.61
C ASP A 54 15.20 1.92 -6.10
N VAL A 55 14.58 1.77 -4.92
CA VAL A 55 13.86 2.86 -4.25
C VAL A 55 14.83 3.98 -3.88
N LEU A 56 15.93 3.66 -3.19
CA LEU A 56 16.96 4.64 -2.81
C LEU A 56 17.56 5.34 -4.03
N ALA A 57 17.85 4.60 -5.10
CA ALA A 57 18.35 5.15 -6.35
C ALA A 57 17.34 6.11 -6.99
N ALA A 58 16.04 5.80 -6.96
CA ALA A 58 14.99 6.66 -7.48
C ALA A 58 14.85 7.96 -6.65
N TYR A 59 15.05 7.92 -5.33
CA TYR A 59 15.14 9.13 -4.51
C TYR A 59 16.45 9.92 -4.71
N GLY A 60 17.46 9.35 -5.35
CA GLY A 60 18.80 9.94 -5.40
C GLY A 60 19.51 9.94 -4.04
N ILE A 61 19.14 9.00 -3.15
CA ILE A 61 19.67 8.91 -1.79
C ILE A 61 20.90 8.01 -1.76
N SER A 62 21.97 8.51 -1.15
CA SER A 62 23.15 7.70 -0.85
C SER A 62 22.85 6.72 0.29
N PRO A 63 23.33 5.47 0.23
CA PRO A 63 23.22 4.52 1.34
C PRO A 63 23.77 5.05 2.68
N GLU A 64 24.68 6.04 2.65
CA GLU A 64 25.32 6.62 3.84
C GLU A 64 24.37 7.39 4.76
N ILE A 65 23.21 7.85 4.28
CA ILE A 65 22.19 8.53 5.09
C ILE A 65 21.00 7.62 5.42
N THR A 66 21.17 6.31 5.22
CA THR A 66 20.17 5.30 5.58
C THR A 66 20.57 4.58 6.86
N GLU A 67 19.58 4.17 7.65
CA GLU A 67 19.82 3.40 8.87
C GLU A 67 18.81 2.26 9.05
N PRO A 68 19.19 1.14 9.69
CA PRO A 68 18.22 0.10 10.03
C PRO A 68 17.19 0.62 11.05
N MET A 69 15.91 0.65 10.68
CA MET A 69 14.85 1.28 11.48
C MET A 69 13.61 0.38 11.64
N LYS A 70 12.89 0.54 12.75
CA LYS A 70 11.57 -0.09 12.99
C LYS A 70 10.45 0.92 12.75
N ILE A 71 9.26 0.46 12.36
CA ILE A 71 8.07 1.31 12.07
C ILE A 71 7.75 2.32 13.19
N LEU A 72 8.00 1.95 14.45
CA LEU A 72 7.72 2.77 15.63
C LEU A 72 8.99 3.38 16.27
N GLY A 73 10.11 3.43 15.54
CA GLY A 73 11.38 3.94 16.04
C GLY A 73 11.80 5.24 15.37
N GLY A 74 12.28 6.20 16.18
CA GLY A 74 13.05 7.35 15.68
C GLY A 74 12.25 8.50 15.06
N ASP A 75 12.99 9.46 14.53
CA ASP A 75 12.52 10.58 13.71
C ASP A 75 12.84 10.23 12.25
N ILE A 76 11.82 9.77 11.52
CA ILE A 76 11.97 9.14 10.20
C ILE A 76 11.05 9.83 9.21
N ASP A 77 11.58 10.12 8.02
CA ASP A 77 10.78 10.67 6.93
C ASP A 77 10.20 9.56 6.05
N VAL A 78 11.01 8.53 5.76
CA VAL A 78 10.65 7.41 4.89
C VAL A 78 11.19 6.09 5.44
N LEU A 79 10.34 5.06 5.47
CA LEU A 79 10.71 3.68 5.79
C LEU A 79 10.48 2.76 4.59
N ILE A 80 11.47 1.95 4.23
CA ILE A 80 11.45 1.06 3.07
C ILE A 80 11.62 -0.39 3.53
N GLY A 81 10.57 -1.19 3.38
CA GLY A 81 10.53 -2.60 3.76
C GLY A 81 10.37 -3.55 2.58
N ARG A 82 11.09 -4.67 2.58
CA ARG A 82 10.89 -5.76 1.63
C ARG A 82 9.67 -6.59 2.02
N LEU A 83 8.76 -6.87 1.08
CA LEU A 83 7.67 -7.82 1.27
C LEU A 83 7.42 -8.62 -0.01
N GLY A 84 7.42 -9.94 0.09
CA GLY A 84 7.21 -10.82 -1.05
C GLY A 84 8.18 -10.52 -2.19
N ASN A 85 7.64 -10.22 -3.36
CA ASN A 85 8.44 -9.89 -4.54
C ASN A 85 8.85 -8.41 -4.63
N GLY A 86 8.35 -7.52 -3.75
CA GLY A 86 8.49 -6.07 -3.91
C GLY A 86 8.78 -5.32 -2.61
N THR A 87 8.61 -4.01 -2.66
CA THR A 87 8.86 -3.09 -1.55
C THR A 87 7.60 -2.38 -1.11
N ILE A 88 7.53 -2.12 0.19
CA ILE A 88 6.63 -1.16 0.81
C ILE A 88 7.45 0.07 1.19
N ILE A 89 6.92 1.25 0.85
CA ILE A 89 7.44 2.55 1.24
C ILE A 89 6.40 3.19 2.16
N MET A 90 6.81 3.59 3.35
CA MET A 90 5.99 4.34 4.29
C MET A 90 6.51 5.75 4.41
N ASP A 91 5.66 6.71 4.06
CA ASP A 91 5.96 8.13 4.11
C ASP A 91 5.37 8.75 5.38
N TYR A 92 6.21 9.40 6.17
CA TYR A 92 5.81 10.07 7.42
C TYR A 92 5.75 11.59 7.29
N SER A 93 6.29 12.14 6.19
CA SER A 93 6.31 13.58 5.90
C SER A 93 5.32 13.96 4.79
N VAL A 94 4.66 15.13 4.95
CA VAL A 94 3.73 15.68 3.95
C VAL A 94 4.42 16.05 2.64
N ASP A 95 5.71 16.38 2.71
CA ASP A 95 6.54 16.74 1.56
C ASP A 95 7.19 15.50 0.91
N SER A 96 6.58 14.32 1.09
CA SER A 96 7.14 13.07 0.62
C SER A 96 7.50 13.11 -0.87
N PRO A 97 8.75 12.78 -1.24
CA PRO A 97 9.17 12.71 -2.63
C PRO A 97 8.57 11.51 -3.39
N THR A 98 7.91 10.58 -2.69
CA THR A 98 7.54 9.26 -3.24
C THR A 98 6.70 9.37 -4.49
N LEU A 99 5.67 10.24 -4.50
CA LEU A 99 4.81 10.45 -5.67
C LEU A 99 5.61 10.87 -6.91
N GLY A 100 6.66 11.66 -6.73
CA GLY A 100 7.53 12.11 -7.82
C GLY A 100 8.37 11.00 -8.44
N ILE A 101 8.67 9.94 -7.69
CA ILE A 101 9.52 8.83 -8.15
C ILE A 101 8.74 7.59 -8.60
N LEU A 102 7.41 7.54 -8.39
CA LEU A 102 6.57 6.41 -8.81
C LEU A 102 6.70 6.03 -10.29
N PRO A 103 6.80 6.99 -11.26
CA PRO A 103 7.01 6.64 -12.66
C PRO A 103 8.33 5.90 -12.92
N ALA A 104 9.39 6.18 -12.14
CA ALA A 104 10.66 5.48 -12.27
C ALA A 104 10.56 4.06 -11.68
N LEU A 105 9.93 3.92 -10.51
CA LEU A 105 9.69 2.63 -9.87
C LEU A 105 8.79 1.71 -10.71
N ALA A 106 7.78 2.29 -11.37
CA ALA A 106 6.82 1.56 -12.19
C ALA A 106 7.47 0.80 -13.36
N GLN A 107 8.71 1.16 -13.74
CA GLN A 107 9.48 0.46 -14.79
C GLN A 107 9.83 -0.98 -14.40
N TYR A 108 9.98 -1.25 -13.11
CA TYR A 108 10.32 -2.57 -12.56
C TYR A 108 9.09 -3.44 -12.31
N GLY A 109 7.94 -2.80 -12.08
CA GLY A 109 6.64 -3.44 -11.90
C GLY A 109 5.60 -2.43 -11.42
N PRO A 110 4.30 -2.76 -11.47
CA PRO A 110 3.25 -1.85 -11.04
C PRO A 110 3.41 -1.38 -9.59
N CYS A 111 3.04 -0.12 -9.36
CA CYS A 111 3.02 0.53 -8.05
C CYS A 111 1.60 0.94 -7.67
N LEU A 112 1.19 0.64 -6.44
CA LEU A 112 -0.01 1.19 -5.82
C LEU A 112 0.43 2.14 -4.70
N ASN A 113 -0.04 3.38 -4.73
CA ASN A 113 0.12 4.36 -3.67
C ASN A 113 -1.25 4.69 -3.09
N ALA A 114 -1.30 4.86 -1.78
CA ALA A 114 -2.45 5.38 -1.08
C ALA A 114 -2.03 6.35 0.01
N ALA A 115 -2.59 7.55 -0.01
CA ALA A 115 -2.54 8.43 1.13
C ALA A 115 -3.37 7.82 2.27
N TRP A 116 -2.70 7.59 3.40
CA TRP A 116 -3.13 6.76 4.52
C TRP A 116 -3.20 7.56 5.83
N GLY A 117 -3.47 8.87 5.78
CA GLY A 117 -3.58 9.73 6.96
C GLY A 117 -4.94 10.42 7.08
N GLY A 118 -5.30 10.86 8.28
CA GLY A 118 -6.48 11.72 8.48
C GLY A 118 -6.27 13.15 8.00
N ASP A 119 -5.01 13.57 7.92
CA ASP A 119 -4.59 14.96 7.64
C ASP A 119 -4.19 15.17 6.17
N VAL A 120 -4.31 14.14 5.33
CA VAL A 120 -4.01 14.20 3.89
C VAL A 120 -5.24 13.79 3.07
N PRO A 121 -5.40 14.29 1.83
CA PRO A 121 -6.45 13.83 0.93
C PRO A 121 -6.38 12.30 0.72
N GLN A 122 -7.52 11.61 0.61
CA GLN A 122 -7.58 10.13 0.54
C GLN A 122 -7.29 9.61 -0.87
N ILE A 123 -6.13 9.94 -1.42
CA ILE A 123 -5.84 9.67 -2.83
C ILE A 123 -5.24 8.30 -3.00
N VAL A 124 -5.74 7.59 -4.00
CA VAL A 124 -5.20 6.32 -4.47
C VAL A 124 -4.67 6.55 -5.87
N SER A 125 -3.45 6.06 -6.10
CA SER A 125 -2.78 6.13 -7.38
C SER A 125 -2.18 4.77 -7.75
N HIS A 126 -2.46 4.28 -8.94
CA HIS A 126 -1.87 3.08 -9.50
C HIS A 126 -1.08 3.42 -10.75
N TYR A 127 0.21 3.11 -10.74
CA TYR A 127 1.14 3.29 -11.86
C TYR A 127 1.44 1.92 -12.46
N ALA A 128 0.96 1.69 -13.68
CA ALA A 128 1.24 0.48 -14.41
C ALA A 128 2.60 0.56 -15.12
N GLN A 129 3.21 -0.60 -15.39
CA GLN A 129 4.50 -0.70 -16.08
C GLN A 129 4.46 -0.16 -17.52
N ASP A 130 3.29 -0.16 -18.17
CA ASP A 130 3.08 0.40 -19.50
C ASP A 130 2.90 1.94 -19.49
N GLY A 131 3.08 2.59 -18.34
CA GLY A 131 2.97 4.03 -18.16
C GLY A 131 1.55 4.54 -17.93
N ARG A 132 0.54 3.66 -17.90
CA ARG A 132 -0.82 4.07 -17.50
C ARG A 132 -0.86 4.44 -16.04
N VAL A 133 -1.57 5.54 -15.73
CA VAL A 133 -1.78 6.02 -14.37
C VAL A 133 -3.28 6.12 -14.10
N ILE A 134 -3.73 5.49 -13.02
CA ILE A 134 -5.08 5.65 -12.47
C ILE A 134 -4.93 6.40 -11.16
N MET A 135 -5.62 7.52 -11.00
CA MET A 135 -5.58 8.32 -9.77
C MET A 135 -6.96 8.85 -9.44
N PHE A 136 -7.39 8.68 -8.19
CA PHE A 136 -8.73 9.06 -7.74
C PHE A 136 -8.77 9.30 -6.22
N ASP A 137 -9.74 10.10 -5.75
CA ASP A 137 -10.09 10.16 -4.33
C ASP A 137 -10.85 8.88 -3.93
N ALA A 138 -10.36 8.16 -2.94
CA ALA A 138 -10.95 6.89 -2.49
C ALA A 138 -12.39 7.03 -1.99
N SER A 139 -12.78 8.22 -1.52
CA SER A 139 -14.11 8.49 -0.96
C SER A 139 -15.16 8.85 -2.03
N SER A 140 -14.75 9.45 -3.15
CA SER A 140 -15.65 9.95 -4.20
C SER A 140 -15.38 9.40 -5.60
N ARG A 141 -14.27 8.69 -5.79
CA ARG A 141 -13.78 8.12 -7.06
C ARG A 141 -13.44 9.13 -8.16
N ASP A 142 -13.56 10.41 -7.88
CA ASP A 142 -13.14 11.49 -8.74
C ASP A 142 -11.86 12.16 -8.23
N TRP A 143 -11.04 12.68 -9.13
CA TRP A 143 -9.89 13.50 -8.80
C TRP A 143 -9.71 14.62 -9.83
N ARG A 144 -9.35 15.82 -9.35
CA ARG A 144 -9.24 17.03 -10.17
C ARG A 144 -7.85 17.16 -10.81
N PRO A 145 -7.71 17.79 -11.99
CA PRO A 145 -8.73 18.60 -12.68
C PRO A 145 -9.65 17.86 -13.67
N ASP A 146 -9.31 16.65 -14.13
CA ASP A 146 -10.12 15.90 -15.10
C ASP A 146 -10.16 14.40 -14.74
N PRO A 147 -11.24 13.92 -14.08
CA PRO A 147 -11.32 12.53 -13.64
C PRO A 147 -11.68 11.60 -14.80
N ASP A 148 -10.80 10.65 -15.12
CA ASP A 148 -11.13 9.51 -16.00
C ASP A 148 -11.88 8.42 -15.21
N LEU A 149 -13.14 8.72 -14.88
CA LEU A 149 -13.98 7.83 -14.07
C LEU A 149 -14.14 6.45 -14.68
N VAL A 150 -14.19 6.35 -16.01
CA VAL A 150 -14.34 5.06 -16.70
C VAL A 150 -13.12 4.18 -16.45
N SER A 151 -11.91 4.72 -16.61
CA SER A 151 -10.69 3.97 -16.31
C SER A 151 -10.56 3.62 -14.83
N VAL A 152 -10.99 4.50 -13.92
CA VAL A 152 -11.03 4.23 -12.48
C VAL A 152 -11.96 3.06 -12.16
N GLU A 153 -13.20 3.09 -12.64
CA GLU A 153 -14.20 2.04 -12.40
C GLU A 153 -13.76 0.70 -13.00
N GLN A 154 -13.20 0.72 -14.22
CA GLN A 154 -12.66 -0.47 -14.85
C GLN A 154 -11.50 -1.06 -14.03
N TRP A 155 -10.57 -0.22 -13.58
CA TRP A 155 -9.46 -0.67 -12.75
C TRP A 155 -9.96 -1.28 -11.44
N ILE A 156 -10.84 -0.58 -10.71
CA ILE A 156 -11.48 -1.06 -9.46
C ILE A 156 -12.11 -2.44 -9.66
N ALA A 157 -12.89 -2.61 -10.73
CA ALA A 157 -13.59 -3.86 -11.03
C ALA A 157 -12.64 -5.03 -11.30
N THR A 158 -11.41 -4.76 -11.74
CA THR A 158 -10.37 -5.78 -11.97
C THR A 158 -9.46 -6.04 -10.77
N THR A 159 -9.56 -5.23 -9.70
CA THR A 159 -8.73 -5.46 -8.50
C THR A 159 -9.19 -6.71 -7.75
N PRO A 160 -8.26 -7.42 -7.06
CA PRO A 160 -8.61 -8.57 -6.23
C PRO A 160 -9.60 -8.25 -5.09
N ALA A 161 -9.68 -6.99 -4.66
CA ALA A 161 -10.63 -6.57 -3.65
C ALA A 161 -12.09 -6.57 -4.14
N GLY A 162 -12.30 -6.35 -5.44
CA GLY A 162 -13.62 -6.20 -6.04
C GLY A 162 -14.31 -4.88 -5.70
N THR A 163 -15.28 -4.50 -6.53
CA THR A 163 -15.97 -3.19 -6.48
C THR A 163 -16.65 -2.92 -5.13
N GLU A 164 -17.34 -3.92 -4.56
CA GLU A 164 -18.08 -3.77 -3.30
C GLU A 164 -17.20 -3.31 -2.13
N ARG A 165 -15.95 -3.81 -2.06
CA ARG A 165 -15.00 -3.41 -1.01
C ARG A 165 -14.49 -1.99 -1.24
N TRP A 166 -14.24 -1.61 -2.49
CA TRP A 166 -13.88 -0.23 -2.82
C TRP A 166 -14.99 0.76 -2.47
N ASP A 167 -16.28 0.39 -2.66
CA ASP A 167 -17.42 1.22 -2.29
C ASP A 167 -17.56 1.41 -0.76
N ASN A 168 -17.45 0.32 0.00
CA ASN A 168 -17.87 0.33 1.41
C ASN A 168 -16.71 0.41 2.40
N ARG A 169 -15.50 0.01 1.98
CA ARG A 169 -14.33 -0.29 2.83
C ARG A 169 -13.01 -0.08 2.08
N TRP A 170 -12.79 1.08 1.45
CA TRP A 170 -11.63 1.34 0.58
C TRP A 170 -10.26 1.01 1.22
N GLY A 171 -10.08 1.24 2.53
CA GLY A 171 -8.84 0.88 3.23
C GLY A 171 -8.55 -0.63 3.23
N VAL A 172 -9.59 -1.46 3.38
CA VAL A 172 -9.48 -2.93 3.23
C VAL A 172 -9.18 -3.29 1.78
N ALA A 173 -9.83 -2.61 0.84
CA ALA A 173 -9.66 -2.85 -0.59
C ALA A 173 -8.21 -2.59 -1.05
N ILE A 174 -7.58 -1.52 -0.54
CA ILE A 174 -6.16 -1.23 -0.78
C ILE A 174 -5.30 -2.38 -0.28
N LEU A 175 -5.47 -2.82 0.97
CA LEU A 175 -4.64 -3.87 1.55
C LEU A 175 -4.72 -5.17 0.74
N ILE A 176 -5.94 -5.61 0.40
CA ILE A 176 -6.13 -6.81 -0.44
C ILE A 176 -5.45 -6.64 -1.80
N THR A 177 -5.61 -5.47 -2.43
CA THR A 177 -5.02 -5.19 -3.76
C THR A 177 -3.49 -5.12 -3.68
N ALA A 178 -2.94 -4.49 -2.65
CA ALA A 178 -1.52 -4.33 -2.40
C ALA A 178 -0.82 -5.65 -2.08
N GLU A 179 -1.40 -6.49 -1.23
CA GLU A 179 -0.82 -7.79 -0.88
C GLU A 179 -0.83 -8.76 -2.07
N ALA A 180 -1.88 -8.71 -2.89
CA ALA A 180 -1.92 -9.44 -4.15
C ALA A 180 -0.86 -8.93 -5.14
N LEU A 181 -0.66 -7.60 -5.21
CA LEU A 181 0.39 -6.98 -6.02
C LEU A 181 1.79 -7.46 -5.62
N LEU A 182 2.06 -7.57 -4.31
CA LEU A 182 3.35 -8.02 -3.76
C LEU A 182 3.48 -9.55 -3.61
N GLN A 183 2.40 -10.29 -3.85
CA GLN A 183 2.30 -11.74 -3.65
C GLN A 183 2.65 -12.18 -2.21
N ALA A 184 2.35 -11.34 -1.23
CA ALA A 184 2.63 -11.59 0.18
C ALA A 184 1.75 -10.72 1.07
N ALA A 185 1.37 -11.26 2.22
CA ALA A 185 0.60 -10.55 3.23
C ALA A 185 1.53 -9.90 4.27
N ILE A 186 1.13 -8.72 4.77
CA ILE A 186 1.83 -8.08 5.89
C ILE A 186 1.36 -8.72 7.18
N ASP A 187 2.30 -9.19 8.00
CA ASP A 187 2.02 -9.83 9.28
C ASP A 187 2.79 -9.17 10.44
N GLU A 188 2.60 -9.72 11.64
CA GLU A 188 3.24 -9.20 12.85
C GLU A 188 4.76 -9.37 12.86
N GLU A 189 5.29 -10.40 12.20
CA GLU A 189 6.73 -10.58 12.08
C GLU A 189 7.33 -9.47 11.23
N TRP A 190 6.71 -9.18 10.08
CA TRP A 190 7.11 -8.08 9.22
C TRP A 190 7.04 -6.73 9.94
N MET A 191 5.94 -6.43 10.63
CA MET A 191 5.77 -5.18 11.39
C MET A 191 6.82 -4.95 12.47
N ARG A 192 7.36 -6.03 13.04
CA ARG A 192 8.38 -5.99 14.11
C ARG A 192 9.81 -6.04 13.57
N SER A 193 9.97 -6.34 12.29
CA SER A 193 11.26 -6.47 11.64
C SER A 193 11.97 -5.12 11.48
N THR A 194 13.24 -5.19 11.10
CA THR A 194 14.03 -4.00 10.79
C THR A 194 13.95 -3.74 9.29
N HIS A 195 13.74 -2.48 8.93
CA HIS A 195 13.63 -1.97 7.57
C HIS A 195 14.72 -0.94 7.31
N VAL A 196 14.74 -0.36 6.10
CA VAL A 196 15.65 0.75 5.78
C VAL A 196 14.93 2.06 6.11
N GLY A 197 15.45 2.82 7.06
CA GLY A 197 15.00 4.16 7.41
C GLY A 197 15.82 5.24 6.72
N VAL A 198 15.14 6.33 6.38
CA VAL A 198 15.71 7.52 5.76
C VAL A 198 15.26 8.74 6.55
N THR A 199 16.22 9.59 6.92
CA THR A 199 15.99 10.91 7.50
C THR A 199 16.65 11.95 6.60
N PHE A 200 15.86 12.88 6.06
CA PHE A 200 16.38 13.95 5.21
C PHE A 200 17.04 15.03 6.08
N PRO A 201 18.20 15.58 5.66
CA PRO A 201 18.77 16.72 6.34
C PRO A 201 17.82 17.93 6.22
N THR A 202 17.54 18.57 7.35
CA THR A 202 16.77 19.83 7.45
C THR A 202 17.56 21.07 7.03
#